data_AF-A0A928HXC4-F1
#
_entry.id   AF-A0A928HXC4-F1
#
_cell.length_a   1.000
_cell.length_b   1.000
_cell.length_c   1.000
_cell.angle_alpha   90.00
_cell.angle_beta   90.00
_cell.angle_gamma   90.00
#
_symmetry.space_group_name_H-M   'P 1'
#
loop_
_entity.id
_entity.type
_entity.pdbx_description
1 polymer ?
#
loop_
_entity_poly.entity_id
_entity_poly.type
_entity_poly.pdbx_seq_one_letter_code
_entity_poly.pdbx_strand_id
1 'polypeptide(L)'
;MESSCQIKTSSTSMTTRSSVVLWWSILPPWDDVAEQIFVIDLFVHPDHRGEGIGRTLLSTALERVPYDRIIGLRVESENSAAIALYTSIGFTQAN
;
A
#
# COMPACT_ATOMS: atom_id res chain seq x y z
N MET A 1 -9.03 22.89 21.34
CA MET A 1 -8.21 21.95 22.12
C MET A 1 -8.04 20.70 21.27
N GLU A 2 -7.13 20.77 20.30
CA GLU A 2 -6.84 19.67 19.39
C GLU A 2 -5.75 18.81 20.02
N SER A 3 -6.11 17.59 20.39
CA SER A 3 -5.14 16.59 20.82
C SER A 3 -4.51 15.97 19.56
N SER A 4 -3.48 16.62 19.02
CA SER A 4 -2.60 16.01 18.03
C SER A 4 -1.84 14.87 18.68
N CYS A 5 -2.31 13.63 18.50
CA CYS A 5 -1.55 12.44 18.82
C CYS A 5 -0.43 12.31 17.78
N GLN A 6 0.74 12.83 18.12
CA GLN A 6 1.97 12.61 17.38
C GLN A 6 2.36 11.14 17.55
N ILE A 7 2.05 10.31 16.55
CA ILE A 7 2.66 8.98 16.47
C ILE A 7 4.14 9.23 16.17
N LYS A 8 4.97 9.07 17.21
CA LYS A 8 6.42 9.05 17.10
C LYS A 8 6.79 7.90 16.16
N THR A 9 7.01 8.18 14.88
CA THR A 9 7.74 7.26 14.01
C THR A 9 9.18 7.29 14.51
N SER A 10 9.54 6.28 15.30
CA SER A 10 10.91 6.05 15.73
C SER A 10 11.78 5.97 14.48
N SER A 11 12.53 7.05 14.22
CA SER A 11 13.61 7.10 13.24
C SER A 11 14.58 5.99 13.60
N THR A 12 14.38 4.82 12.99
CA THR A 12 15.23 3.65 13.10
C THR A 12 15.84 3.50 11.72
N SER A 13 17.16 3.58 11.66
CA SER A 13 17.99 3.59 10.44
C SER A 13 17.37 2.85 9.27
N MET A 14 17.09 3.60 8.19
CA MET A 14 16.68 3.11 6.88
C MET A 14 17.79 2.26 6.27
N THR A 15 17.83 0.97 6.59
CA THR A 15 18.52 -0.01 5.76
C THR A 15 17.84 -1.36 6.00
N THR A 16 17.33 -1.98 4.93
CA THR A 16 16.99 -3.42 4.88
C THR A 16 15.61 -3.90 5.40
N ARG A 17 14.47 -3.29 5.01
CA ARG A 17 13.16 -4.01 5.12
C ARG A 17 12.24 -3.77 3.93
N SER A 18 11.74 -4.88 3.36
CA SER A 18 10.55 -4.87 2.50
C SER A 18 9.32 -4.55 3.37
N SER A 19 8.41 -3.71 2.88
CA SER A 19 7.29 -3.18 3.67
C SER A 19 6.06 -2.95 2.82
N VAL A 20 4.89 -3.04 3.45
CA VAL A 20 3.61 -2.57 2.90
C VAL A 20 2.94 -1.67 3.94
N VAL A 21 2.45 -0.52 3.51
CA VAL A 21 1.76 0.46 4.36
C VAL A 21 0.36 0.66 3.81
N LEU A 22 -0.63 0.28 4.60
CA LEU A 22 -2.04 0.58 4.37
C LEU A 22 -2.42 1.79 5.21
N TRP A 23 -3.03 2.80 4.60
CA TRP A 23 -3.55 3.95 5.31
C TRP A 23 -5.08 3.86 5.42
N TRP A 24 -5.55 3.74 6.67
CA TRP A 24 -6.95 3.78 7.06
C TRP A 24 -7.18 5.09 7.83
N SER A 25 -7.68 6.13 7.14
CA SER A 25 -8.04 7.40 7.77
C SER A 25 -9.37 7.90 7.22
N ILE A 26 -10.07 8.70 8.02
CA ILE A 26 -11.35 9.34 7.67
C ILE A 26 -11.13 10.43 6.59
N LEU A 27 -9.89 10.86 6.38
CA LEU A 27 -9.48 11.77 5.32
C LEU A 27 -8.53 11.03 4.37
N PRO A 28 -8.97 10.68 3.15
CA PRO A 28 -8.11 10.03 2.18
C PRO A 28 -6.96 10.95 1.73
N PRO A 29 -5.85 10.39 1.19
CA PRO A 29 -4.75 11.14 0.60
C PRO A 29 -5.17 12.07 -0.56
N TRP A 30 -6.24 11.71 -1.27
CA TRP A 30 -6.80 12.51 -2.36
C TRP A 30 -8.31 12.56 -2.27
N ASP A 31 -8.89 13.68 -2.69
CA ASP A 31 -10.31 13.98 -2.55
C ASP A 31 -11.22 13.10 -3.44
N ASP A 32 -10.65 12.48 -4.48
CA ASP A 32 -11.36 11.62 -5.45
C ASP A 32 -11.58 10.18 -4.96
N VAL A 33 -11.01 9.79 -3.80
CA VAL A 33 -11.08 8.41 -3.28
C VAL A 33 -11.76 8.32 -1.91
N ALA A 34 -12.74 9.18 -1.65
CA ALA A 34 -13.55 9.14 -0.44
C ALA A 34 -14.03 7.71 -0.14
N GLU A 35 -13.80 7.25 1.10
CA GLU A 35 -14.25 5.95 1.65
C GLU A 35 -13.44 4.69 1.26
N GLN A 36 -12.26 4.83 0.62
CA GLN A 36 -11.38 3.69 0.29
C GLN A 36 -10.22 3.49 1.27
N ILE A 37 -9.74 2.26 1.39
CA ILE A 37 -8.42 1.95 1.98
C ILE A 37 -7.37 2.13 0.91
N PHE A 38 -6.27 2.81 1.23
CA PHE A 38 -5.23 3.03 0.25
C PHE A 38 -3.93 2.30 0.58
N VAL A 39 -3.36 1.61 -0.42
CA VAL A 39 -1.97 1.14 -0.37
C VAL A 39 -1.07 2.32 -0.70
N ILE A 40 -0.37 2.85 0.30
CA ILE A 40 0.47 4.05 0.14
C ILE A 40 1.86 3.66 -0.33
N ASP A 41 2.46 2.67 0.34
CA ASP A 41 3.80 2.20 0.02
C ASP A 41 3.82 0.68 -0.03
N LEU A 42 4.38 0.14 -1.11
CA LEU A 42 4.78 -1.25 -1.21
C LEU A 42 6.21 -1.30 -1.74
N PHE A 43 7.14 -1.70 -0.87
CA PHE A 43 8.55 -1.74 -1.19
C PHE A 43 9.10 -3.15 -0.99
N VAL A 44 9.84 -3.61 -2.00
CA VAL A 44 10.66 -4.83 -1.92
C VAL A 44 12.10 -4.41 -2.18
N HIS A 45 13.00 -4.85 -1.31
CA HIS A 45 14.43 -4.64 -1.46
C HIS A 45 14.89 -5.06 -2.87
N PRO A 46 15.72 -4.25 -3.58
CA PRO A 46 16.13 -4.53 -4.95
C PRO A 46 16.68 -5.94 -5.16
N ASP A 47 17.53 -6.41 -4.23
CA ASP A 47 18.18 -7.72 -4.30
C ASP A 47 17.22 -8.91 -4.12
N HIS A 48 15.98 -8.67 -3.68
CA HIS A 48 14.98 -9.70 -3.41
C HIS A 48 13.74 -9.57 -4.30
N ARG A 49 13.84 -8.81 -5.40
CA ARG A 49 12.77 -8.69 -6.39
C ARG A 49 12.67 -9.96 -7.23
N GLY A 50 11.45 -10.27 -7.69
CA GLY A 50 11.18 -11.48 -8.46
C GLY A 50 10.99 -12.75 -7.62
N GLU A 51 11.22 -12.68 -6.30
CA GLU A 51 11.04 -13.82 -5.37
C GLU A 51 9.61 -13.96 -4.82
N GLY A 52 8.65 -13.16 -5.32
CA GLY A 52 7.26 -13.19 -4.86
C GLY A 52 6.97 -12.43 -3.55
N ILE A 53 7.97 -11.80 -2.93
CA ILE A 53 7.82 -11.07 -1.65
C ILE A 53 6.74 -9.99 -1.71
N GLY A 54 6.70 -9.19 -2.78
CA GLY A 54 5.69 -8.13 -2.94
C GLY A 54 4.27 -8.68 -2.97
N ARG A 55 4.07 -9.85 -3.58
CA ARG A 55 2.78 -10.55 -3.61
C ARG A 55 2.41 -11.02 -2.22
N THR A 56 3.32 -11.68 -1.51
CA THR A 56 3.07 -12.13 -0.14
C THR A 56 2.73 -10.96 0.78
N LEU A 57 3.52 -9.87 0.75
CA LEU A 57 3.26 -8.69 1.57
C LEU A 57 1.88 -8.10 1.28
N LEU A 58 1.56 -7.88 0.00
CA LEU A 58 0.28 -7.28 -0.37
C LEU A 58 -0.89 -8.21 -0.04
N SER A 59 -0.88 -9.47 -0.46
CA SER A 59 -1.97 -10.42 -0.15
C SER A 59 -2.23 -10.55 1.35
N THR A 60 -1.18 -10.67 2.16
CA THR A 60 -1.30 -10.75 3.62
C THR A 60 -1.83 -9.44 4.23
N ALA A 61 -1.56 -8.28 3.62
CA ALA A 61 -2.17 -7.02 4.04
C ALA A 61 -3.66 -6.96 3.67
N LEU A 62 -4.03 -7.40 2.46
CA LEU A 62 -5.42 -7.44 2.00
C LEU A 62 -6.30 -8.40 2.82
N GLU A 63 -5.76 -9.52 3.28
CA GLU A 63 -6.46 -10.46 4.18
C GLU A 63 -6.91 -9.82 5.50
N ARG A 64 -6.32 -8.70 5.91
CA ARG A 64 -6.69 -7.96 7.12
C ARG A 64 -7.75 -6.89 6.88
N VAL A 65 -8.11 -6.64 5.62
CA VAL A 65 -9.12 -5.66 5.25
C VAL A 65 -10.51 -6.32 5.31
N PRO A 66 -11.51 -5.68 5.94
CA PRO A 66 -12.88 -6.16 5.90
C PRO A 66 -13.41 -6.24 4.45
N TYR A 67 -14.19 -7.28 4.16
CA TYR A 67 -14.65 -7.60 2.79
C TYR A 67 -15.57 -6.53 2.18
N ASP A 68 -16.15 -5.64 2.99
CA ASP A 68 -17.05 -4.58 2.58
C ASP A 68 -16.31 -3.27 2.22
N ARG A 69 -14.98 -3.32 2.12
CA ARG A 69 -14.13 -2.16 1.80
C ARG A 69 -13.58 -2.21 0.39
N ILE A 70 -13.54 -1.04 -0.23
CA ILE A 70 -12.84 -0.83 -1.50
C ILE A 70 -11.40 -0.47 -1.19
N ILE A 71 -10.47 -1.10 -1.90
CA ILE A 71 -9.03 -0.88 -1.74
C ILE A 71 -8.49 -0.24 -3.03
N GLY A 72 -7.87 0.92 -2.88
CA GLY A 72 -7.26 1.69 -3.96
C GLY A 72 -5.74 1.69 -3.87
N LEU A 73 -5.10 1.88 -5.02
CA LEU A 73 -3.68 2.20 -5.13
C LEU A 73 -3.44 3.11 -6.33
N ARG A 74 -2.30 3.81 -6.32
CA ARG A 74 -1.80 4.57 -7.47
C ARG A 74 -0.41 4.05 -7.81
N VAL A 75 -0.12 4.02 -9.09
CA VAL A 75 1.14 3.50 -9.62
C VAL A 75 1.53 4.30 -10.85
N GLU A 76 2.80 4.62 -10.98
CA GLU A 76 3.34 5.24 -12.18
C GLU A 76 3.17 4.28 -13.38
N SER A 77 2.75 4.81 -14.53
CA SER A 77 2.45 4.03 -15.74
C SER A 77 3.67 3.25 -16.27
N GLU A 78 4.87 3.73 -15.98
CA GLU A 78 6.14 3.12 -16.37
C GLU A 78 6.56 1.96 -15.45
N ASN A 79 5.93 1.80 -14.29
CA ASN A 79 6.24 0.74 -13.33
C ASN A 79 5.54 -0.57 -13.70
N SER A 80 5.98 -1.15 -14.83
CA SER A 80 5.43 -2.39 -15.38
C SER A 80 5.45 -3.56 -14.40
N ALA A 81 6.47 -3.64 -13.54
CA ALA A 81 6.57 -4.68 -12.51
C ALA A 81 5.47 -4.56 -11.45
N ALA A 82 5.19 -3.34 -10.97
CA ALA A 82 4.11 -3.11 -10.00
C ALA A 82 2.74 -3.30 -10.65
N ILE A 83 2.53 -2.81 -11.88
CA ILE A 83 1.29 -3.03 -12.64
C ILE A 83 1.02 -4.53 -12.79
N ALA A 84 2.01 -5.32 -13.22
CA ALA A 84 1.87 -6.76 -13.36
C ALA A 84 1.52 -7.44 -12.03
N LEU A 85 2.15 -7.01 -10.92
CA LEU A 85 1.83 -7.50 -9.59
C LEU A 85 0.38 -7.20 -9.21
N TYR A 86 -0.05 -5.95 -9.31
CA TYR A 86 -1.39 -5.52 -8.90
C TYR A 86 -2.48 -6.20 -9.75
N THR A 87 -2.31 -6.27 -11.06
CA THR A 87 -3.22 -6.99 -11.96
C THR A 87 -3.28 -8.48 -11.63
N SER A 88 -2.14 -9.11 -11.28
CA SER A 88 -2.11 -10.54 -10.90
C SER A 88 -2.85 -10.85 -9.59
N ILE A 89 -3.07 -9.84 -8.75
CA ILE A 89 -3.82 -9.93 -7.50
C ILE A 89 -5.31 -9.60 -7.71
N GLY A 90 -5.67 -9.02 -8.86
CA GLY A 90 -7.04 -8.70 -9.24
C GLY A 90 -7.41 -7.23 -9.16
N PHE A 91 -6.43 -6.33 -8.96
CA PHE A 91 -6.69 -4.90 -9.13
C PHE A 91 -6.99 -4.59 -10.59
N THR A 92 -7.95 -3.70 -10.81
CA THR A 92 -8.34 -3.18 -12.12
C THR A 92 -8.12 -1.68 -12.17
N GLN A 93 -7.88 -1.16 -13.37
CA GLN A 93 -7.83 0.29 -13.57
C GLN A 93 -9.22 0.88 -13.29
N ALA A 94 -9.27 1.93 -12.46
CA ALA A 94 -10.47 2.73 -12.29
C ALA A 94 -10.69 3.57 -13.56
N ASN A 95 -11.91 3.53 -14.10
CA ASN A 95 -12.34 4.36 -15.22
C ASN A 95 -12.77 5.75 -14.76
#